data_AF-A0A561C061-F1
#
_entry.id   AF-A0A561C061-F1
#
_cell.length_a   1.000
_cell.length_b   1.000
_cell.length_c   1.000
_cell.angle_alpha   90.00
_cell.angle_beta   90.00
_cell.angle_gamma   90.00
#
_symmetry.space_group_name_H-M   'P 1'
#
loop_
_entity.id
_entity.type
_entity.pdbx_description
1 polymer ?
#
loop_
_entity_poly.entity_id
_entity_poly.type
_entity_poly.pdbx_seq_one_letter_code
_entity_poly.pdbx_strand_id
1 'polypeptide(L)'
;MSWLRTWQESGARRELAALNLRLRSALDLPAPSPWLQAAVDQHAAAIRDILTLTSGVLGPIEIAGYANGVLDAAADWGWRFPTSAVKPDWVIIRLLAACSLASQPSTAIAAGLPTNP
;
A
#
# COMPACT_ATOMS: atom_id res chain seq x y z
N MET A 1 -8.02 -5.22 23.49
CA MET A 1 -7.85 -6.69 23.36
C MET A 1 -6.85 -6.96 22.23
N SER A 2 -5.65 -7.43 22.56
CA SER A 2 -4.54 -7.63 21.60
C SER A 2 -4.86 -8.63 20.47
N TRP A 3 -5.60 -9.70 20.79
CA TRP A 3 -5.93 -10.77 19.84
C TRP A 3 -6.86 -10.35 18.67
N LEU A 4 -7.74 -9.37 18.88
CA LEU A 4 -8.59 -8.85 17.81
C LEU A 4 -7.76 -8.05 16.79
N ARG A 5 -6.81 -7.25 17.28
CA ARG A 5 -5.91 -6.46 16.43
C ARG A 5 -4.99 -7.37 15.61
N THR A 6 -4.43 -8.43 16.19
CA THR A 6 -3.58 -9.38 15.42
C THR A 6 -4.37 -10.13 14.34
N TRP A 7 -5.64 -10.45 14.59
CA TRP A 7 -6.54 -11.01 13.59
C TRP A 7 -6.84 -10.02 12.45
N GLN A 8 -7.14 -8.76 12.79
CA GLN A 8 -7.36 -7.69 11.82
C GLN A 8 -6.13 -7.41 10.97
N GLU A 9 -4.94 -7.34 11.57
CA GLU A 9 -3.67 -7.18 10.87
C GLU A 9 -3.41 -8.34 9.90
N SER A 10 -3.69 -9.57 10.33
CA SER A 10 -3.57 -10.76 9.47
C SER A 10 -4.54 -10.71 8.29
N GLY A 11 -5.78 -10.24 8.52
CA GLY A 11 -6.78 -10.02 7.47
C GLY A 11 -6.32 -8.99 6.46
N ALA A 12 -5.89 -7.81 6.94
CA ALA A 12 -5.40 -6.72 6.11
C ALA A 12 -4.20 -7.13 5.26
N ARG A 13 -3.24 -7.89 5.82
CA ARG A 13 -2.10 -8.41 5.05
C ARG A 13 -2.53 -9.35 3.92
N ARG A 14 -3.51 -10.23 4.17
CA ARG A 14 -4.04 -11.13 3.14
C ARG A 14 -4.74 -10.37 2.01
N GLU A 15 -5.52 -9.35 2.37
CA GLU A 15 -6.20 -8.47 1.42
C GLU A 15 -5.18 -7.75 0.52
N LEU A 16 -4.16 -7.12 1.12
CA LEU A 16 -3.11 -6.41 0.39
C LEU A 16 -2.26 -7.35 -0.49
N ALA A 17 -2.02 -8.58 -0.05
CA ALA A 17 -1.33 -9.60 -0.86
C ALA A 17 -2.19 -10.04 -2.06
N ALA A 18 -3.49 -10.28 -1.86
CA ALA A 18 -4.42 -10.61 -2.93
C ALA A 18 -4.55 -9.47 -3.95
N LEU A 19 -4.62 -8.23 -3.47
CA LEU A 19 -4.63 -7.04 -4.31
C LEU A 19 -3.35 -6.93 -5.15
N ASN A 20 -2.17 -7.09 -4.55
CA ASN A 20 -0.89 -7.07 -5.26
C ASN A 20 -0.84 -8.11 -6.38
N LEU A 21 -1.29 -9.34 -6.11
CA LEU A 21 -1.34 -10.40 -7.10
C LEU A 21 -2.24 -10.02 -8.27
N ARG A 22 -3.46 -9.54 -7.98
CA ARG A 22 -4.44 -9.14 -8.99
C ARG A 22 -3.98 -7.97 -9.85
N LEU A 23 -3.29 -6.98 -9.25
CA LEU A 23 -2.69 -5.87 -9.99
C LEU A 23 -1.59 -6.37 -10.93
N ARG A 24 -0.67 -7.20 -10.41
CA ARG A 24 0.46 -7.70 -11.20
C ARG A 24 0.03 -8.60 -12.35
N SER A 25 -1.03 -9.40 -12.18
CA SER A 25 -1.57 -10.24 -13.26
C SER A 25 -2.25 -9.42 -14.37
N ALA A 26 -2.62 -8.16 -14.10
CA ALA A 26 -3.30 -7.29 -15.04
C ALA A 26 -2.33 -6.36 -15.81
N LEU A 27 -1.03 -6.39 -15.52
CA LEU A 27 -0.05 -5.54 -16.18
C LEU A 27 0.52 -6.18 -17.45
N ASP A 28 0.56 -5.41 -18.53
CA ASP A 28 1.28 -5.77 -19.76
C ASP A 28 2.71 -5.21 -19.75
N LEU A 29 3.54 -5.66 -18.82
CA LEU A 29 4.91 -5.16 -18.70
C LEU A 29 5.94 -6.28 -18.58
N PRO A 30 7.05 -6.23 -19.34
CA PRO A 30 8.19 -7.09 -19.11
C PRO A 30 8.84 -6.75 -17.76
N ALA A 31 9.16 -7.79 -16.99
CA ALA A 31 9.91 -7.63 -15.74
C ALA A 31 11.42 -7.67 -16.02
N PRO A 32 12.25 -6.83 -15.36
CA PRO A 32 11.92 -5.68 -14.51
C PRO A 32 11.81 -4.35 -15.27
N SER A 33 10.94 -3.45 -14.79
CA SER A 33 10.73 -2.09 -15.32
C SER A 33 11.20 -1.02 -14.31
N PRO A 34 12.40 -0.41 -14.50
CA PRO A 34 12.96 0.53 -13.54
C PRO A 34 12.10 1.78 -13.30
N TRP A 35 11.45 2.30 -14.34
CA TRP A 35 10.59 3.49 -14.21
C TRP A 35 9.37 3.21 -13.35
N LEU A 36 8.79 2.00 -13.47
CA LEU A 36 7.62 1.62 -12.66
C LEU A 36 8.04 1.48 -11.20
N GLN A 37 9.19 0.86 -10.93
CA GLN A 37 9.70 0.72 -9.57
C GLN A 37 9.93 2.10 -8.93
N ALA A 38 10.55 3.04 -9.65
CA ALA A 38 10.75 4.40 -9.16
C ALA A 38 9.43 5.12 -8.85
N ALA A 39 8.41 4.97 -9.72
CA ALA A 39 7.09 5.55 -9.48
C ALA A 39 6.39 4.92 -8.26
N VAL A 40 6.50 3.60 -8.09
CA VAL A 40 5.99 2.88 -6.91
C VAL A 40 6.68 3.37 -5.64
N ASP A 41 8.00 3.54 -5.65
CA ASP A 41 8.76 4.00 -4.49
C ASP A 41 8.39 5.45 -4.11
N GLN A 42 8.23 6.33 -5.10
CA GLN A 42 7.77 7.71 -4.86
C GLN A 42 6.35 7.74 -4.27
N HIS A 43 5.43 6.95 -4.81
CA HIS A 43 4.08 6.86 -4.26
C HIS A 43 4.07 6.24 -2.86
N ALA A 44 4.94 5.27 -2.58
CA ALA A 44 5.07 4.66 -1.26
C ALA A 44 5.56 5.68 -0.23
N ALA A 45 6.54 6.52 -0.58
CA ALA A 45 6.97 7.62 0.27
C ALA A 45 5.79 8.57 0.59
N ALA A 46 5.02 8.98 -0.43
CA ALA A 46 3.87 9.86 -0.24
C ALA A 46 2.76 9.23 0.62
N ILE A 47 2.47 7.93 0.47
CA ILE A 47 1.47 7.22 1.29
C ILE A 47 1.93 7.16 2.74
N ARG A 48 3.20 6.82 2.97
CA ARG A 48 3.77 6.79 4.32
C ARG A 48 3.64 8.15 5.00
N ASP A 49 3.95 9.23 4.30
CA ASP A 49 3.86 10.58 4.84
C ASP A 49 2.39 10.93 5.18
N ILE A 50 1.45 10.61 4.28
CA ILE A 50 0.01 10.78 4.54
C ILE A 50 -0.42 10.03 5.79
N LEU A 51 -0.13 8.72 5.88
CA LEU A 51 -0.57 7.88 7.00
C LEU A 51 0.06 8.30 8.32
N THR A 52 1.33 8.71 8.29
CA THR A 52 2.04 9.24 9.46
C THR A 52 1.38 10.53 9.96
N LEU A 53 0.96 11.42 9.04
CA LEU A 53 0.32 12.69 9.41
C LEU A 53 -1.15 12.56 9.81
N THR A 54 -1.89 11.61 9.25
CA THR A 54 -3.35 11.48 9.48
C THR A 54 -3.69 10.53 10.63
N SER A 55 -2.98 9.40 10.72
CA SER A 55 -3.30 8.33 11.69
C SER A 55 -2.23 8.16 12.77
N GLY A 56 -1.01 8.66 12.54
CA GLY A 56 0.14 8.47 13.42
C GLY A 56 0.68 7.03 13.45
N VAL A 57 0.10 6.10 12.67
CA VAL A 57 0.47 4.69 12.65
C VAL A 57 0.66 4.23 11.21
N LEU A 58 1.77 3.55 10.95
CA LEU A 58 2.02 2.85 9.68
C LEU A 58 1.90 1.35 9.89
N GLY A 59 0.67 0.84 9.80
CA GLY A 59 0.36 -0.57 9.98
C GLY A 59 -0.42 -1.17 8.81
N PRO A 60 -0.52 -2.52 8.73
CA PRO A 60 -1.27 -3.19 7.67
C PRO A 60 -2.74 -2.76 7.60
N ILE A 61 -3.37 -2.49 8.75
CA ILE A 61 -4.78 -2.07 8.82
C ILE A 61 -4.95 -0.69 8.17
N GLU A 62 -4.08 0.25 8.53
CA GLU A 62 -4.12 1.62 8.01
C GLU A 62 -3.80 1.65 6.51
N ILE A 63 -2.86 0.82 6.06
CA ILE A 63 -2.52 0.67 4.64
C ILE A 63 -3.68 0.05 3.85
N ALA A 64 -4.37 -0.96 4.40
CA ALA A 64 -5.54 -1.57 3.75
C ALA A 64 -6.71 -0.57 3.67
N GLY A 65 -6.96 0.18 4.74
CA GLY A 65 -7.93 1.27 4.75
C GLY A 65 -7.61 2.34 3.69
N TYR A 66 -6.33 2.71 3.55
CA TYR A 66 -5.87 3.61 2.50
C TYR A 66 -6.13 3.06 1.10
N ALA A 67 -5.77 1.80 0.85
CA ALA A 67 -5.97 1.15 -0.45
C ALA A 67 -7.45 1.10 -0.84
N ASN A 68 -8.34 0.78 0.12
CA ASN A 68 -9.79 0.81 -0.09
C ASN A 68 -10.28 2.21 -0.39
N GLY A 69 -9.83 3.23 0.34
CA GLY A 69 -10.18 4.62 0.03
C GLY A 69 -9.74 5.08 -1.37
N VAL A 70 -8.58 4.60 -1.85
CA VAL A 70 -8.14 4.86 -3.23
C VAL A 70 -9.05 4.16 -4.24
N LEU A 71 -9.44 2.90 -4.00
CA LEU A 71 -10.36 2.16 -4.85
C LEU A 71 -11.74 2.82 -4.92
N ASP A 72 -12.28 3.22 -3.77
CA ASP A 72 -13.59 3.88 -3.68
C ASP A 72 -13.58 5.21 -4.43
N ALA A 73 -12.60 6.09 -4.16
CA ALA A 73 -12.48 7.37 -4.85
C ALA A 73 -12.25 7.22 -6.37
N ALA A 74 -11.49 6.20 -6.79
CA ALA A 74 -11.30 5.92 -8.20
C ALA A 74 -12.61 5.41 -8.84
N ALA A 75 -13.36 4.55 -8.15
CA ALA A 75 -14.63 4.02 -8.62
C ALA A 75 -15.68 5.14 -8.83
N ASP A 76 -15.70 6.14 -7.95
CA ASP A 76 -16.55 7.34 -8.04
C ASP A 76 -16.30 8.14 -9.33
N TRP A 77 -15.07 8.11 -9.86
CA TRP A 77 -14.71 8.76 -11.13
C TRP A 77 -14.72 7.80 -12.32
N GLY A 78 -15.36 6.64 -12.17
CA GLY A 78 -15.55 5.68 -13.26
C GLY A 78 -14.36 4.76 -13.51
N TRP A 79 -13.32 4.79 -12.66
CA TRP A 79 -12.25 3.81 -12.76
C TRP A 79 -12.79 2.40 -12.51
N ARG A 80 -12.24 1.43 -13.24
CA ARG A 80 -12.58 0.01 -13.12
C ARG A 80 -11.30 -0.78 -13.08
N PHE A 81 -11.31 -1.82 -12.25
CA PHE A 81 -10.17 -2.72 -12.17
C PHE A 81 -9.91 -3.34 -13.55
N PRO A 82 -8.66 -3.33 -14.05
CA PRO A 82 -8.39 -3.84 -15.39
C PRO A 82 -8.67 -5.34 -15.48
N THR A 83 -9.35 -5.74 -16.55
CA THR A 83 -9.68 -7.15 -16.84
C THR A 83 -8.76 -7.78 -17.89
N SER A 84 -7.88 -6.98 -18.49
CA SER A 84 -6.90 -7.38 -19.50
C SER A 84 -5.57 -6.70 -19.21
N ALA A 85 -4.53 -7.12 -19.94
CA ALA A 85 -3.21 -6.55 -19.82
C ALA A 85 -3.24 -5.05 -20.18
N VAL A 86 -2.86 -4.18 -19.24
CA VAL A 86 -2.86 -2.72 -19.42
C VAL A 86 -1.52 -2.10 -18.99
N LYS A 87 -1.25 -0.89 -19.50
CA LYS A 87 -0.22 -0.02 -18.92
C LYS A 87 -0.69 0.47 -17.54
N PRO A 88 0.20 0.57 -16.54
CA PRO A 88 -0.18 1.05 -15.22
C PRO A 88 -0.53 2.53 -15.28
N ASP A 89 -1.72 2.87 -14.83
CA ASP A 89 -2.12 4.24 -14.54
C ASP A 89 -1.74 4.63 -13.11
N TRP A 90 -2.08 5.86 -12.72
CA TRP A 90 -1.75 6.36 -11.39
C TRP A 90 -2.44 5.57 -10.26
N VAL A 91 -3.65 5.03 -10.48
CA VAL A 91 -4.38 4.24 -9.47
C VAL A 91 -3.64 2.94 -9.23
N ILE A 92 -3.26 2.24 -10.31
CA ILE A 92 -2.49 1.01 -10.25
C ILE A 92 -1.15 1.24 -9.55
N ILE A 93 -0.41 2.30 -9.92
CA ILE A 93 0.87 2.64 -9.28
C ILE A 93 0.67 2.92 -7.78
N ARG A 94 -0.40 3.64 -7.42
CA ARG A 94 -0.67 3.99 -6.02
C ARG A 94 -1.10 2.78 -5.17
N LEU A 95 -1.83 1.84 -5.74
CA LEU A 95 -2.18 0.58 -5.06
C LEU A 95 -0.97 -0.36 -4.96
N LEU A 96 -0.13 -0.45 -6.00
CA LEU A 96 1.14 -1.19 -5.93
C LEU A 96 2.07 -0.62 -4.85
N ALA A 97 2.10 0.70 -4.69
CA ALA A 97 2.83 1.37 -3.62
C ALA A 97 2.31 1.01 -2.22
N ALA A 98 0.98 0.98 -2.02
CA ALA A 98 0.39 0.52 -0.76
C ALA A 98 0.76 -0.94 -0.46
N CYS A 99 0.65 -1.83 -1.46
CA CYS A 99 1.06 -3.23 -1.32
C CYS A 99 2.56 -3.38 -1.01
N SER A 100 3.42 -2.55 -1.62
CA SER A 100 4.86 -2.52 -1.35
C SER A 100 5.14 -2.16 0.11
N LEU A 101 4.52 -1.10 0.64
CA LEU A 101 4.64 -0.71 2.06
C LEU A 101 4.19 -1.82 3.01
N ALA A 102 3.09 -2.49 2.71
CA ALA A 102 2.57 -3.58 3.55
C ALA A 102 3.48 -4.80 3.61
N SER A 103 4.31 -4.97 2.58
CA SER A 103 5.29 -6.06 2.47
C SER A 103 6.59 -5.75 3.22
N GLN A 104 6.81 -4.49 3.59
CA GLN A 104 7.96 -4.09 4.39
C GLN A 104 7.78 -4.52 5.84
N PRO A 105 8.86 -4.94 6.53
CA PRO A 105 8.81 -5.15 7.96
C PRO A 105 8.46 -3.83 8.65
N SER A 106 7.49 -3.86 9.57
CA SER A 106 7.11 -2.69 10.36
C SER A 106 8.34 -2.21 11.12
N THR A 107 8.93 -1.10 10.65
CA THR A 107 10.02 -0.47 11.37
C THR A 107 9.35 0.34 12.46
N ALA A 108 9.33 -0.17 13.69
CA ALA A 108 8.95 0.63 14.84
C ALA A 108 9.93 1.81 14.88
N ILE A 109 9.47 3.00 14.54
CA ILE A 109 10.23 4.23 14.77
C ILE A 109 10.29 4.34 16.29
N ALA A 110 11.43 3.99 16.87
CA ALA A 110 11.70 4.24 18.27
C ALA A 110 11.61 5.75 18.47
N ALA A 111 10.43 6.23 18.87
CA ALA A 111 10.23 7.59 19.29
C ALA A 111 11.14 7.83 20.50
N GLY A 112 12.19 8.65 20.27
CA GLY A 112 13.09 9.26 21.24
C GLY A 112 13.19 8.59 22.61
N LEU A 113 14.17 7.70 22.79
CA LEU A 113 14.81 7.58 24.09
C LEU A 113 15.88 8.68 24.16
N PRO A 114 15.73 9.71 25.02
CA PRO A 114 16.87 10.52 25.40
C PRO A 114 17.82 9.62 26.20
N THR A 115 18.91 9.19 25.57
CA THR A 115 20.08 8.71 26.29
C THR A 115 20.72 9.94 26.93
N ASN A 116 20.65 10.03 28.25
CA ASN A 116 21.36 11.04 29.00
C ASN A 116 21.89 10.40 30.29
N PRO A 117 23.06 10.82 30.76
CA PRO A 117 24.37 10.68 30.14
C PRO A 117 25.11 9.41 30.58
#